data_AF-A0A950TMJ7-F1
#
_entry.id   AF-A0A950TMJ7-F1
#
_cell.length_a   1.000
_cell.length_b   1.000
_cell.length_c   1.000
_cell.angle_alpha   90.00
_cell.angle_beta   90.00
_cell.angle_gamma   90.00
#
_symmetry.space_group_name_H-M   'P 1'
#
loop_
_entity.id
_entity.type
_entity.pdbx_description
1 polymer ?
#
loop_
_entity_poly.entity_id
_entity_poly.type
_entity_poly.pdbx_seq_one_letter_code
_entity_poly.pdbx_strand_id
1 'polypeptide(L)'
;QNETMIASLGVDTDRTKMVGLALSNAFIAFSGALVAQNHGFADIGMGIGILVTGAAAVLIGEAIFGDRTVAWWVLAAICGTVIYRLLVALALRVGLQPVDLRLVTAVLLLLALTVPRWRVRVLK
;
A
#
# COMPACT_ATOMS: atom_id res chain seq x y z
N GLN A 1 -14.89 -14.92 7.74
CA GLN A 1 -16.28 -15.37 7.48
C GLN A 1 -16.44 -16.75 8.09
N ASN A 2 -17.42 -16.87 9.01
CA ASN A 2 -17.91 -18.07 9.69
C ASN A 2 -17.04 -19.35 9.68
N GLU A 3 -16.20 -19.54 10.69
CA GLU A 3 -15.34 -20.73 10.86
C GLU A 3 -16.17 -22.01 10.95
N THR A 4 -17.32 -21.94 11.60
CA THR A 4 -18.24 -23.08 11.77
C THR A 4 -18.74 -23.61 10.43
N MET A 5 -18.90 -22.74 9.42
CA MET A 5 -19.31 -23.15 8.07
C MET A 5 -18.16 -23.85 7.35
N ILE A 6 -16.94 -23.30 7.37
CA ILE A 6 -15.78 -23.88 6.68
C ILE A 6 -15.34 -25.20 7.34
N ALA A 7 -15.40 -25.28 8.67
CA ALA A 7 -15.16 -26.52 9.41
C ALA A 7 -16.18 -27.62 9.06
N SER A 8 -17.44 -27.27 8.83
CA SER A 8 -18.49 -28.22 8.40
C SER A 8 -18.29 -28.75 6.97
N LEU A 9 -17.51 -28.04 6.14
CA LEU A 9 -17.10 -28.49 4.81
C LEU A 9 -15.83 -29.37 4.83
N GLY A 10 -15.34 -29.75 6.02
CA GLY A 10 -14.19 -30.64 6.18
C GLY A 10 -12.82 -29.95 6.01
N VAL A 11 -12.77 -28.61 6.03
CA VAL A 11 -11.53 -27.84 5.93
C VAL A 11 -11.10 -27.34 7.30
N ASP A 12 -9.89 -27.71 7.73
CA ASP A 12 -9.25 -27.21 8.95
C ASP A 12 -9.02 -25.70 8.86
N THR A 13 -9.92 -24.92 9.45
CA THR A 13 -9.88 -23.45 9.40
C THR A 13 -8.62 -22.90 10.10
N ASP A 14 -8.17 -23.57 11.16
CA ASP A 14 -6.96 -23.21 11.89
C ASP A 14 -5.71 -23.36 11.04
N ARG A 15 -5.60 -24.45 10.27
CA ARG A 15 -4.47 -24.65 9.34
C ARG A 15 -4.45 -23.60 8.24
N THR A 16 -5.60 -23.31 7.63
CA THR A 16 -5.70 -22.28 6.59
C THR A 16 -5.29 -20.91 7.12
N LYS A 17 -5.70 -20.55 8.33
CA LYS A 17 -5.31 -19.29 8.98
C LYS A 17 -3.81 -19.24 9.30
N MET A 18 -3.27 -20.29 9.90
CA MET A 18 -1.84 -20.37 10.22
C MET A 18 -0.97 -20.24 8.97
N VAL A 19 -1.32 -20.96 7.90
CA VAL A 19 -0.58 -20.87 6.62
C VAL A 19 -0.69 -19.47 6.03
N GLY A 20 -1.89 -18.87 6.03
CA GLY A 20 -2.07 -17.49 5.54
C GLY A 20 -1.24 -16.47 6.32
N LEU A 21 -1.30 -16.51 7.65
CA LEU A 21 -0.53 -15.62 8.52
C LEU A 21 0.99 -15.83 8.38
N ALA A 22 1.45 -17.07 8.35
CA ALA A 22 2.85 -17.40 8.17
C ALA A 22 3.36 -16.90 6.80
N LEU A 23 2.59 -17.10 5.73
CA LEU A 23 2.95 -16.66 4.39
C LEU A 23 2.99 -15.13 4.28
N SER A 24 2.00 -14.43 4.82
CA SER A 24 1.99 -12.96 4.84
C SER A 24 3.20 -12.40 5.60
N ASN A 25 3.50 -12.95 6.78
CA ASN A 25 4.67 -12.52 7.56
C ASN A 25 6.00 -12.85 6.88
N ALA A 26 6.09 -13.98 6.19
CA ALA A 26 7.28 -14.36 5.42
C ALA A 26 7.55 -13.34 4.30
N PHE A 27 6.53 -12.91 3.56
CA PHE A 27 6.68 -11.87 2.53
C PHE A 27 7.09 -10.52 3.10
N ILE A 28 6.53 -10.12 4.24
CA ILE A 28 6.89 -8.87 4.93
C ILE A 28 8.36 -8.91 5.36
N ALA A 29 8.79 -10.00 6.01
CA ALA A 29 10.16 -10.18 6.45
C ALA A 29 11.15 -10.21 5.27
N PHE A 30 10.80 -10.92 4.19
CA PHE A 30 11.61 -10.98 2.98
C PHE A 30 11.77 -9.61 2.30
N SER A 31 10.68 -8.86 2.17
CA SER A 31 10.71 -7.49 1.64
C SER A 31 11.56 -6.58 2.53
N GLY A 32 11.40 -6.65 3.85
CA GLY A 32 12.22 -5.89 4.79
C GLY A 32 13.71 -6.19 4.69
N ALA A 33 14.09 -7.47 4.55
CA ALA A 33 15.47 -7.89 4.36
C ALA A 33 16.07 -7.37 3.04
N LEU A 34 15.31 -7.37 1.94
CA LEU A 34 15.75 -6.78 0.67
C LEU A 34 15.97 -5.27 0.78
N VAL A 35 15.07 -4.57 1.47
CA VAL A 35 15.18 -3.11 1.67
C VAL A 35 16.39 -2.78 2.54
N ALA A 36 16.64 -3.53 3.62
CA ALA A 36 17.81 -3.36 4.47
C ALA A 36 19.13 -3.59 3.71
N GLN A 37 19.17 -4.62 2.85
CA GLN A 37 20.33 -4.86 1.98
C GLN A 37 20.54 -3.72 0.98
N ASN A 38 19.47 -3.18 0.40
CA ASN A 38 19.56 -2.08 -0.57
C ASN A 38 20.00 -0.76 0.07
N HIS A 39 19.63 -0.50 1.32
CA HIS A 39 20.04 0.70 2.04
C HIS A 39 21.37 0.56 2.80
N GLY A 40 21.83 -0.66 3.06
CA GLY A 40 23.09 -0.95 3.77
C GLY A 40 23.04 -0.75 5.29
N PHE A 41 21.88 -0.34 5.83
CA PHE A 41 21.63 -0.20 7.26
C PHE A 41 20.15 -0.50 7.56
N ALA A 42 19.86 -0.87 8.81
CA ALA A 42 18.51 -1.08 9.31
C ALA A 42 18.33 -0.30 10.61
N ASP A 43 17.30 0.55 10.64
CA ASP A 43 16.90 1.35 11.80
C ASP A 43 15.40 1.12 12.07
N ILE A 44 14.97 1.25 13.32
CA ILE A 44 13.56 1.15 13.76
C ILE A 44 12.68 2.13 12.98
N GLY A 45 13.19 3.32 12.66
CA GLY A 45 12.48 4.33 11.86
C GLY A 45 12.21 3.89 10.42
N MET A 46 13.02 2.99 9.86
CA MET A 46 12.87 2.49 8.49
C MET A 46 11.56 1.69 8.33
N GLY A 47 11.22 0.86 9.32
CA GLY A 47 10.01 0.04 9.31
C GLY A 47 8.74 0.89 9.30
N ILE A 48 8.69 1.95 10.13
CA ILE A 48 7.55 2.87 10.20
C ILE A 48 7.33 3.56 8.84
N GLY A 49 8.41 4.02 8.20
CA GLY A 49 8.34 4.65 6.87
C GLY A 49 7.79 3.70 5.79
N ILE A 50 8.24 2.44 5.78
CA ILE A 50 7.78 1.43 4.81
C ILE A 50 6.29 1.11 5.01
N LEU A 51 5.82 0.98 6.26
CA LEU A 51 4.41 0.70 6.56
C LEU A 51 3.50 1.83 6.08
N VAL A 52 3.85 3.08 6.41
CA VAL A 52 3.05 4.27 6.01
C VAL A 52 3.03 4.43 4.50
N THR A 53 4.18 4.32 3.84
CA THR A 53 4.26 4.46 2.38
C THR A 53 3.58 3.31 1.64
N GLY A 54 3.65 2.08 2.16
CA GLY A 54 2.95 0.92 1.61
C GLY A 54 1.43 1.07 1.71
N ALA A 55 0.91 1.47 2.87
CA ALA A 55 -0.52 1.72 3.06
C ALA A 55 -1.03 2.83 2.14
N ALA A 56 -0.27 3.91 1.97
CA ALA A 56 -0.62 5.01 1.08
C ALA A 56 -0.67 4.57 -0.39
N ALA A 57 0.32 3.79 -0.86
CA ALA A 57 0.36 3.28 -2.23
C ALA A 57 -0.83 2.37 -2.57
N VAL A 58 -1.19 1.47 -1.64
CA VAL A 58 -2.35 0.57 -1.79
C VAL A 58 -3.65 1.38 -1.85
N LEU A 59 -3.83 2.36 -0.96
CA LEU A 59 -5.01 3.21 -0.93
C LEU A 59 -5.17 4.05 -2.20
N ILE A 60 -4.07 4.56 -2.77
CA ILE A 60 -4.08 5.26 -4.06
C ILE A 60 -4.49 4.30 -5.18
N GLY A 61 -3.96 3.07 -5.19
CA GLY A 61 -4.31 2.05 -6.17
C GLY A 61 -5.79 1.67 -6.13
N GLU A 62 -6.30 1.39 -4.94
CA GLU A 62 -7.70 1.03 -4.70
C GLU A 62 -8.65 2.17 -5.11
N ALA A 63 -8.30 3.42 -4.78
CA ALA A 63 -9.10 4.59 -5.15
C ALA A 63 -9.27 4.81 -6.66
N ILE A 64 -8.35 4.29 -7.48
CA ILE A 64 -8.37 4.45 -8.94
C ILE A 64 -9.04 3.26 -9.63
N PHE A 65 -8.72 2.04 -9.20
CA PHE A 65 -9.14 0.81 -9.90
C PHE A 65 -10.38 0.14 -9.28
N GLY A 66 -10.69 0.43 -8.01
CA GLY A 66 -11.84 -0.11 -7.28
C GLY A 66 -11.73 -1.61 -6.93
N ASP A 67 -12.80 -2.12 -6.31
CA ASP A 67 -12.81 -3.45 -5.69
C ASP A 67 -13.63 -4.44 -6.52
N ARG A 68 -12.98 -5.28 -7.32
CA ARG A 68 -13.66 -6.32 -8.09
C ARG A 68 -13.22 -7.74 -7.76
N THR A 69 -11.91 -8.00 -7.78
CA THR A 69 -11.34 -9.33 -7.52
C THR A 69 -10.01 -9.21 -6.79
N VAL A 70 -9.59 -10.27 -6.11
CA VAL A 70 -8.30 -10.30 -5.38
C VAL A 70 -7.13 -10.04 -6.32
N ALA A 71 -7.17 -10.57 -7.55
CA ALA A 71 -6.16 -10.28 -8.57
C ALA A 71 -6.15 -8.79 -8.96
N TRP A 72 -7.33 -8.16 -9.05
CA TRP A 72 -7.43 -6.73 -9.29
C TRP A 72 -6.88 -5.90 -8.13
N TRP A 73 -7.07 -6.32 -6.89
CA TRP A 73 -6.47 -5.66 -5.72
C TRP A 73 -4.94 -5.67 -5.77
N VAL A 74 -4.33 -6.81 -6.14
CA VAL A 74 -2.87 -6.90 -6.30
C VAL A 74 -2.39 -5.99 -7.43
N LEU A 75 -3.07 -5.99 -8.58
CA LEU A 75 -2.74 -5.09 -9.70
C LEU A 75 -2.90 -3.62 -9.32
N ALA A 76 -3.98 -3.27 -8.60
CA ALA A 76 -4.22 -1.93 -8.10
C ALA A 76 -3.11 -1.47 -7.16
N ALA A 77 -2.64 -2.32 -6.23
CA ALA A 77 -1.53 -2.00 -5.34
C ALA A 77 -0.21 -1.77 -6.10
N ILE A 78 0.08 -2.57 -7.12
CA ILE A 78 1.27 -2.39 -7.98
C ILE A 78 1.17 -1.06 -8.74
N CYS A 79 0.05 -0.80 -9.41
CA CYS A 79 -0.18 0.45 -10.14
C CYS A 79 -0.15 1.67 -9.21
N GLY A 80 -0.74 1.57 -8.02
CA GLY A 80 -0.74 2.61 -6.99
C GLY A 80 0.67 2.96 -6.53
N THR A 81 1.55 1.97 -6.40
CA THR A 81 2.97 2.18 -6.05
C THR A 81 3.72 2.95 -7.14
N VAL A 82 3.47 2.65 -8.42
CA VAL A 82 4.07 3.38 -9.56
C VAL A 82 3.57 4.83 -9.58
N ILE A 83 2.27 5.04 -9.40
CA ILE A 83 1.66 6.37 -9.36
C ILE A 83 2.22 7.18 -8.19
N TYR A 84 2.33 6.59 -7.01
CA TYR A 84 2.95 7.23 -5.85
C TYR A 84 4.40 7.66 -6.14
N ARG A 85 5.21 6.79 -6.76
CA ARG A 85 6.59 7.11 -7.16
C ARG A 85 6.64 8.26 -8.18
N LEU A 86 5.74 8.30 -9.15
CA LEU A 86 5.64 9.39 -10.13
C LEU A 86 5.28 10.73 -9.48
N LEU A 87 4.35 10.72 -8.52
CA LEU A 87 3.95 11.92 -7.80
C LEU A 87 5.10 12.48 -6.94
N VAL A 88 5.86 11.60 -6.26
CA VAL A 88 7.07 12.00 -5.53
C VAL A 88 8.14 12.56 -6.48
N ALA A 89 8.35 11.92 -7.63
CA ALA A 89 9.32 12.36 -8.62
C ALA A 89 8.96 13.73 -9.23
N LEU A 90 7.68 13.96 -9.53
CA LEU A 90 7.19 15.26 -10.02
C LEU A 90 7.37 16.35 -8.97
N ALA A 91 7.07 16.06 -7.70
CA ALA A 91 7.25 17.03 -6.63
C ALA A 91 8.72 17.42 -6.41
N LEU A 92 9.65 16.48 -6.56
CA LEU A 92 11.10 16.76 -6.50
C LEU A 92 11.56 17.65 -7.67
N ARG A 93 11.00 17.48 -8.87
CA ARG A 93 11.33 18.31 -10.04
C ARG A 93 10.87 19.76 -9.94
N VAL A 94 9.85 20.03 -9.13
CA VAL A 94 9.33 21.39 -8.87
C VAL A 94 10.20 22.15 -7.84
N GLY A 95 11.28 21.55 -7.32
CA GLY A 95 12.32 22.25 -6.57
C GLY A 95 12.09 22.40 -5.07
N LEU A 96 11.17 21.60 -4.51
CA LEU A 96 10.99 21.54 -3.06
C LEU A 96 12.20 20.80 -2.41
N GLN A 97 12.58 21.11 -1.16
CA GLN A 97 13.64 20.42 -0.41
C GLN A 97 13.12 19.17 0.35
N PRO A 98 13.83 18.01 0.38
CA PRO A 98 13.36 16.70 0.89
C PRO A 98 12.75 16.65 2.30
N VAL A 99 13.14 17.56 3.20
CA VAL A 99 12.69 17.61 4.61
C VAL A 99 11.36 18.36 4.75
N ASP A 100 11.19 19.51 4.08
CA ASP A 100 9.91 20.21 3.95
C ASP A 100 9.02 19.61 2.85
N LEU A 101 9.60 18.77 1.98
CA LEU A 101 8.93 18.06 0.90
C LEU A 101 7.87 17.13 1.41
N ARG A 102 8.04 16.45 2.54
CA ARG A 102 7.08 15.42 3.00
C ARG A 102 5.72 16.02 3.30
N LEU A 103 5.70 17.23 3.87
CA LEU A 103 4.50 18.01 4.13
C LEU A 103 3.92 18.56 2.83
N VAL A 104 4.75 19.16 1.97
CA VAL A 104 4.27 19.74 0.72
C VAL A 104 3.83 18.67 -0.28
N THR A 105 4.53 17.54 -0.41
CA THR A 105 4.09 16.37 -1.19
C THR A 105 2.85 15.75 -0.61
N ALA A 106 2.71 15.63 0.72
CA ALA A 106 1.48 15.17 1.33
C ALA A 106 0.30 16.09 0.95
N VAL A 107 0.48 17.42 0.99
CA VAL A 107 -0.55 18.41 0.60
C VAL A 107 -0.82 18.41 -0.91
N LEU A 108 0.20 18.27 -1.76
CA LEU A 108 0.04 18.20 -3.22
C LEU A 108 -0.62 16.89 -3.66
N LEU A 109 -0.27 15.78 -3.03
CA LEU A 109 -0.95 14.49 -3.15
C LEU A 109 -2.39 14.60 -2.66
N LEU A 110 -2.63 15.28 -1.53
CA LEU A 110 -3.96 15.53 -1.00
C LEU A 110 -4.78 16.32 -2.02
N LEU A 111 -4.26 17.41 -2.57
CA LEU A 111 -4.94 18.24 -3.57
C LEU A 111 -5.19 17.47 -4.87
N ALA A 112 -4.17 16.81 -5.42
CA ALA A 112 -4.26 16.02 -6.65
C ALA A 112 -5.24 14.84 -6.52
N LEU A 113 -5.36 14.24 -5.33
CA LEU A 113 -6.30 13.14 -5.04
C LEU A 113 -7.71 13.65 -4.64
N THR A 114 -7.81 14.88 -4.14
CA THR A 114 -9.10 15.52 -3.84
C THR A 114 -9.85 15.85 -5.12
N VAL A 115 -9.15 16.25 -6.19
CA VAL A 115 -9.76 16.51 -7.52
C VAL A 115 -10.57 15.32 -8.08
N PRO A 116 -10.06 14.07 -8.13
CA PRO A 116 -10.85 12.92 -8.56
C PRO A 116 -11.92 12.51 -7.55
N ARG A 117 -11.71 12.69 -6.24
CA ARG A 117 -12.74 12.41 -5.20
C ARG A 117 -13.95 13.34 -5.27
N TRP A 118 -13.76 14.60 -5.65
CA TRP A 118 -14.86 15.52 -5.92
C TRP A 118 -15.64 15.11 -7.17
N ARG A 119 -14.97 14.63 -8.21
CA ARG A 119 -15.63 14.17 -9.44
C ARG A 119 -16.56 12.96 -9.22
N VAL A 120 -16.25 12.08 -8.27
CA VAL A 120 -17.10 10.93 -7.92
C VAL A 120 -18.32 11.33 -7.10
N ARG A 121 -18.24 12.42 -6.31
CA ARG A 121 -19.34 12.86 -5.45
C ARG A 121 -20.32 13.83 -6.14
N VAL A 122 -19.90 14.48 -7.22
CA VAL A 122 -20.76 15.39 -8.03
C VAL A 122 -21.58 14.64 -9.10
N LEU A 123 -21.23 13.38 -9.41
CA LEU A 123 -21.96 12.53 -10.37
C LEU A 123 -22.96 11.55 -9.70
N LYS A 124 -23.28 11.75 -8.42
CA LYS A 124 -24.38 11.07 -7.70
C LYS A 124 -25.38 12.13 -7.25
#